data_AF-A0A2W5XIV0-F1
#
_entry.id   AF-A0A2W5XIV0-F1
#
_cell.length_a   1.000
_cell.length_b   1.000
_cell.length_c   1.000
_cell.angle_alpha   90.00
_cell.angle_beta   90.00
_cell.angle_gamma   90.00
#
_symmetry.space_group_name_H-M   'P 1'
#
loop_
_entity.id
_entity.type
_entity.pdbx_description
1 polymer ?
#
loop_
_entity_poly.entity_id
_entity_poly.type
_entity_poly.pdbx_seq_one_letter_code
_entity_poly.pdbx_strand_id
1 'polypeptide(L)'
;MPPRRRSLSPWLAVRPGRGRGPPRGPVLPDRRRAARRHGAAASGVPRPNRGGATSGAGARGAGRRGGGSRAAGARRAPPGGVGARRVTASLLLVHGDDSLGIDTAIASFVMQLGAVDRVELASERSPDDALLDRARVEAGTVGLFGAHAVVLRQPLRAAGRSSGSMDRLVALVAELPDGGALALAEERSSREVGRPPALLKRVSDAVRQRGGQVLERLAPRRNELRVWIATRARERGVAIDPAAAALLAERVGGSVWETDIERGQQTRVADGELRKLALYAGARPIGVADVDALVADTRPASVFAVTNALDRRDPAAAADALERAIAEGQPVPRIVASLGSRIADLIVTRELADAGTRPDEVTRRVARGNARVAERLVAASRRYRMAELEEMLRGLFQTDRAIKSNEVDPDAAIAAWLGEFLLGATPVR
;
A
#
# COMPACT_ATOMS: atom_id res chain seq x y z
N MET A 1 -31.03 36.85 -33.52
CA MET A 1 -29.70 37.51 -33.40
C MET A 1 -28.86 36.70 -32.42
N PRO A 2 -27.79 36.00 -32.86
CA PRO A 2 -27.08 35.05 -31.99
C PRO A 2 -26.09 35.75 -31.04
N PRO A 3 -25.85 35.21 -29.84
CA PRO A 3 -24.88 35.78 -28.90
C PRO A 3 -23.44 35.56 -29.36
N ARG A 4 -22.60 36.59 -29.19
CA ARG A 4 -21.18 36.56 -29.58
C ARG A 4 -20.39 35.57 -28.73
N ARG A 5 -19.57 34.73 -29.37
CA ARG A 5 -18.48 34.00 -28.69
C ARG A 5 -17.52 35.03 -28.07
N ARG A 6 -17.30 34.97 -26.76
CA ARG A 6 -16.17 35.66 -26.13
C ARG A 6 -14.89 34.90 -26.45
N SER A 7 -13.87 35.62 -26.93
CA SER A 7 -12.53 35.09 -27.16
C SER A 7 -11.76 34.97 -25.83
N LEU A 8 -10.78 34.07 -25.80
CA LEU A 8 -9.82 33.95 -24.70
C LEU A 8 -9.08 35.28 -24.45
N SER A 9 -8.65 35.48 -23.20
CA SER A 9 -8.04 36.72 -22.72
C SER A 9 -6.73 37.07 -23.46
N PRO A 10 -6.44 38.36 -23.74
CA PRO A 10 -5.29 38.77 -24.57
C PRO A 10 -3.90 38.34 -24.05
N TRP A 11 -3.80 38.00 -22.76
CA TRP A 11 -2.56 37.59 -22.11
C TRP A 11 -2.03 36.22 -22.56
N LEU A 12 -2.87 35.40 -23.23
CA LEU A 12 -2.47 34.09 -23.77
C LEU A 12 -1.81 34.16 -25.17
N ALA A 13 -1.69 35.35 -25.76
CA ALA A 13 -1.16 35.53 -27.12
C ALA A 13 0.38 35.62 -27.16
N VAL A 14 1.07 34.50 -26.96
CA VAL A 14 2.52 34.40 -27.18
C VAL A 14 2.84 34.56 -28.68
N ARG A 15 3.67 35.55 -29.04
CA ARG A 15 4.09 35.77 -30.45
C ARG A 15 5.12 34.70 -30.87
N PRO A 16 4.99 34.08 -32.06
CA PRO A 16 5.97 33.10 -32.52
C PRO A 16 7.31 33.76 -32.87
N GLY A 17 8.36 33.36 -32.15
CA GLY A 17 9.74 33.73 -32.45
C GLY A 17 10.24 33.06 -33.74
N ARG A 18 11.07 33.76 -34.51
CA ARG A 18 11.64 33.24 -35.77
C ARG A 18 12.59 32.08 -35.50
N GLY A 19 12.40 30.97 -36.21
CA GLY A 19 13.10 29.71 -35.92
C GLY A 19 14.60 29.69 -36.29
N ARG A 20 15.32 28.79 -35.61
CA ARG A 20 16.57 28.18 -36.08
C ARG A 20 16.38 26.66 -36.01
N GLY A 21 16.67 25.96 -37.11
CA GLY A 21 16.47 24.51 -37.20
C GLY A 21 17.53 23.70 -36.43
N PRO A 22 17.25 22.42 -36.13
CA PRO A 22 18.19 21.56 -35.40
C PRO A 22 19.35 21.07 -36.29
N PRO A 23 20.56 20.89 -35.75
CA PRO A 23 21.66 20.23 -36.46
C PRO A 23 21.41 18.71 -36.59
N ARG A 24 22.00 18.09 -37.62
CA ARG A 24 21.83 16.67 -37.95
C ARG A 24 22.99 15.79 -37.45
N GLY A 25 22.64 14.62 -36.91
CA GLY A 25 23.47 13.40 -36.93
C GLY A 25 24.32 13.11 -35.68
N PRO A 26 24.90 11.89 -35.56
CA PRO A 26 24.90 10.80 -36.55
C PRO A 26 24.07 9.56 -36.15
N VAL A 27 23.89 8.64 -37.11
CA VAL A 27 23.19 7.35 -36.98
C VAL A 27 24.21 6.21 -36.75
N LEU A 28 23.90 5.25 -35.87
CA LEU A 28 24.59 3.96 -35.73
C LEU A 28 23.54 2.82 -35.63
N PRO A 29 23.88 1.57 -36.01
CA PRO A 29 22.93 0.70 -36.72
C PRO A 29 22.34 -0.45 -35.89
N ASP A 30 21.12 -0.84 -36.27
CA ASP A 30 20.45 -2.07 -35.85
C ASP A 30 21.26 -3.32 -36.25
N ARG A 31 21.27 -4.35 -35.38
CA ARG A 31 21.88 -5.66 -35.63
C ARG A 31 20.95 -6.79 -35.20
N ARG A 32 20.17 -7.30 -36.16
CA ARG A 32 19.56 -8.64 -36.10
C ARG A 32 20.35 -9.65 -36.93
N ARG A 33 20.41 -10.90 -36.43
CA ARG A 33 20.79 -12.18 -37.10
C ARG A 33 22.27 -12.47 -37.41
N ALA A 34 22.87 -13.34 -36.58
CA ALA A 34 23.55 -14.60 -36.92
C ALA A 34 23.86 -15.33 -35.58
N ALA A 35 23.94 -16.66 -35.43
CA ALA A 35 24.04 -17.75 -36.41
C ALA A 35 23.25 -19.03 -35.97
N ARG A 36 23.21 -20.05 -36.84
CA ARG A 36 22.75 -21.42 -36.56
C ARG A 36 23.85 -22.42 -36.99
N ARG A 37 23.81 -23.65 -36.44
CA ARG A 37 24.59 -24.87 -36.80
C ARG A 37 26.06 -24.82 -36.31
N HIS A 38 26.75 -25.89 -35.90
CA HIS A 38 26.51 -27.36 -35.87
C HIS A 38 26.86 -27.92 -34.45
N GLY A 39 26.57 -29.17 -34.04
CA GLY A 39 25.71 -30.20 -34.64
C GLY A 39 26.05 -31.67 -34.28
N ALA A 40 25.11 -32.38 -33.64
CA ALA A 40 24.86 -33.85 -33.71
C ALA A 40 25.91 -34.90 -33.22
N ALA A 41 25.60 -35.57 -32.10
CA ALA A 41 25.76 -37.02 -31.81
C ALA A 41 25.08 -37.31 -30.44
N ALA A 42 24.23 -38.31 -30.14
CA ALA A 42 23.91 -39.65 -30.67
C ALA A 42 24.61 -40.83 -29.94
N SER A 43 24.08 -41.21 -28.76
CA SER A 43 24.14 -42.54 -28.07
C SER A 43 23.70 -42.34 -26.60
N GLY A 44 23.10 -43.28 -25.88
CA GLY A 44 22.58 -44.61 -26.19
C GLY A 44 21.95 -45.20 -24.91
N VAL A 45 20.76 -45.78 -25.00
CA VAL A 45 20.03 -46.38 -23.85
C VAL A 45 20.57 -47.80 -23.60
N PRO A 46 20.67 -48.24 -22.33
CA PRO A 46 19.81 -49.37 -21.94
C PRO A 46 19.16 -49.20 -20.55
N ARG A 47 17.87 -49.54 -20.49
CA ARG A 47 17.19 -49.96 -19.25
C ARG A 47 17.71 -51.33 -18.80
N PRO A 48 17.59 -51.67 -17.51
CA PRO A 48 17.26 -53.04 -17.10
C PRO A 48 15.75 -53.18 -16.83
N ASN A 49 15.22 -54.35 -17.17
CA ASN A 49 13.87 -54.82 -16.87
C ASN A 49 14.01 -56.31 -16.47
N ARG A 50 13.40 -56.75 -15.35
CA ARG A 50 12.71 -58.05 -15.14
C ARG A 50 12.62 -58.47 -13.68
N GLY A 51 11.54 -59.20 -13.36
CA GLY A 51 11.40 -60.09 -12.19
C GLY A 51 10.87 -59.41 -10.92
N GLY A 52 9.78 -59.83 -10.28
CA GLY A 52 8.85 -60.93 -10.56
C GLY A 52 8.90 -62.04 -9.50
N ALA A 53 7.71 -62.48 -9.03
CA ALA A 53 7.45 -63.58 -8.10
C ALA A 53 7.88 -63.35 -6.62
N THR A 54 7.28 -63.93 -5.57
CA THR A 54 5.99 -64.66 -5.34
C THR A 54 5.78 -64.83 -3.83
N SER A 55 4.51 -65.04 -3.38
CA SER A 55 4.11 -65.72 -2.12
C SER A 55 4.56 -65.13 -0.76
N GLY A 56 3.88 -65.37 0.37
CA GLY A 56 2.59 -66.04 0.62
C GLY A 56 2.44 -66.48 2.09
N ALA A 57 1.19 -66.53 2.59
CA ALA A 57 0.78 -67.04 3.92
C ALA A 57 1.36 -66.29 5.17
N GLY A 58 0.76 -66.36 6.37
CA GLY A 58 -0.53 -66.92 6.79
C GLY A 58 -0.65 -67.02 8.33
N ALA A 59 -1.88 -67.17 8.84
CA ALA A 59 -2.27 -67.39 10.27
C ALA A 59 -1.90 -66.27 11.28
N ARG A 60 -2.80 -65.68 12.09
CA ARG A 60 -3.83 -66.22 13.02
C ARG A 60 -3.24 -67.01 14.20
N GLY A 61 -3.38 -66.47 15.40
CA GLY A 61 -3.12 -67.18 16.66
C GLY A 61 -3.64 -66.39 17.86
N ALA A 62 -4.85 -66.69 18.33
CA ALA A 62 -5.45 -66.08 19.53
C ALA A 62 -5.10 -66.90 20.77
N GLY A 63 -4.79 -66.23 21.89
CA GLY A 63 -4.51 -66.86 23.19
C GLY A 63 -5.11 -66.03 24.34
N ARG A 64 -5.91 -66.68 25.19
CA ARG A 64 -6.76 -66.03 26.21
C ARG A 64 -6.16 -66.15 27.62
N ARG A 65 -6.39 -65.09 28.43
CA ARG A 65 -6.70 -65.09 29.89
C ARG A 65 -5.73 -65.75 30.88
N GLY A 66 -5.47 -65.04 31.99
CA GLY A 66 -5.35 -65.69 33.31
C GLY A 66 -4.66 -64.86 34.39
N GLY A 67 -5.37 -64.63 35.51
CA GLY A 67 -4.79 -64.37 36.84
C GLY A 67 -4.18 -62.98 37.09
N GLY A 68 -4.57 -62.34 38.19
CA GLY A 68 -3.92 -61.13 38.68
C GLY A 68 -3.32 -61.33 40.07
N SER A 69 -2.43 -60.43 40.49
CA SER A 69 -2.20 -60.11 41.90
C SER A 69 -1.65 -58.69 42.03
N ARG A 70 -1.90 -58.06 43.18
CA ARG A 70 -1.41 -56.71 43.51
C ARG A 70 -0.03 -56.83 44.15
N ALA A 71 0.94 -56.06 43.65
CA ALA A 71 2.15 -55.71 44.40
C ALA A 71 2.55 -54.27 44.06
N ALA A 72 2.77 -53.45 45.09
CA ALA A 72 3.27 -52.09 44.95
C ALA A 72 4.80 -52.09 45.05
N GLY A 73 5.48 -51.26 44.24
CA GLY A 73 6.93 -51.08 44.35
C GLY A 73 7.58 -50.52 43.09
N ALA A 74 8.18 -49.33 43.22
CA ALA A 74 9.20 -48.78 42.31
C ALA A 74 8.95 -48.84 40.78
N ARG A 75 8.09 -47.94 40.27
CA ARG A 75 8.17 -47.58 38.84
C ARG A 75 9.46 -46.79 38.59
N ARG A 76 10.48 -47.46 38.05
CA ARG A 76 11.60 -46.78 37.37
C ARG A 76 11.02 -45.84 36.31
N ALA A 77 11.49 -44.60 36.29
CA ALA A 77 11.17 -43.69 35.19
C ALA A 77 11.68 -44.31 33.87
N PRO A 78 10.90 -44.23 32.77
CA PRO A 78 11.45 -44.55 31.46
C PRO A 78 12.60 -43.59 31.17
N PRO A 79 13.67 -44.02 30.45
CA PRO A 79 14.69 -43.09 30.00
C PRO A 79 14.02 -41.98 29.19
N GLY A 80 14.37 -40.74 29.49
CA GLY A 80 13.76 -39.57 28.87
C GLY A 80 13.99 -39.59 27.37
N GLY A 81 13.01 -40.10 26.62
CA GLY A 81 12.96 -39.92 25.18
C GLY A 81 12.97 -38.42 24.94
N VAL A 82 13.99 -37.93 24.23
CA VAL A 82 14.01 -36.56 23.71
C VAL A 82 12.72 -36.41 22.92
N GLY A 83 11.75 -35.70 23.50
CA GLY A 83 10.44 -35.54 22.90
C GLY A 83 10.67 -34.91 21.54
N ALA A 84 10.46 -35.68 20.46
CA ALA A 84 10.64 -35.19 19.11
C ALA A 84 9.67 -34.02 18.93
N ARG A 85 10.20 -32.81 19.08
CA ARG A 85 9.47 -31.56 18.94
C ARG A 85 8.88 -31.61 17.54
N ARG A 86 7.57 -31.89 17.42
CA ARG A 86 6.89 -31.99 16.13
C ARG A 86 7.25 -30.74 15.34
N VAL A 87 7.98 -30.92 14.25
CA VAL A 87 8.47 -29.82 13.42
C VAL A 87 7.31 -29.38 12.55
N THR A 88 6.32 -28.75 13.16
CA THR A 88 5.18 -28.17 12.45
C THR A 88 5.66 -27.15 11.44
N ALA A 89 5.00 -27.05 10.30
CA ALA A 89 5.28 -26.00 9.33
C ALA A 89 5.20 -24.60 9.99
N SER A 90 6.15 -23.74 9.65
CA SER A 90 6.24 -22.38 10.18
C SER A 90 5.50 -21.43 9.25
N LEU A 91 4.34 -20.96 9.69
CA LEU A 91 3.43 -20.17 8.88
C LEU A 91 3.14 -18.82 9.51
N LEU A 92 3.26 -17.77 8.70
CA LEU A 92 2.84 -16.42 9.04
C LEU A 92 2.00 -15.84 7.90
N LEU A 93 0.89 -15.20 8.23
CA LEU A 93 0.21 -14.23 7.36
C LEU A 93 0.24 -12.87 8.05
N VAL A 94 0.79 -11.86 7.38
CA VAL A 94 0.68 -10.46 7.80
C VAL A 94 -0.12 -9.70 6.75
N HIS A 95 -1.14 -8.96 7.18
CA HIS A 95 -1.96 -8.17 6.28
C HIS A 95 -2.33 -6.80 6.86
N GLY A 96 -2.66 -5.85 6.00
CA GLY A 96 -3.11 -4.52 6.40
C GLY A 96 -2.56 -3.44 5.47
N ASP A 97 -2.52 -2.19 5.92
CA ASP A 97 -1.93 -1.08 5.16
C ASP A 97 -0.58 -0.62 5.72
N ASP A 98 -0.18 -0.95 6.95
CA ASP A 98 1.14 -0.56 7.50
C ASP A 98 2.29 -1.42 6.93
N SER A 99 2.93 -0.92 5.87
CA SER A 99 4.05 -1.61 5.21
C SER A 99 5.26 -1.83 6.13
N LEU A 100 5.55 -0.90 7.05
CA LEU A 100 6.65 -1.07 8.01
C LEU A 100 6.30 -2.13 9.06
N GLY A 101 5.05 -2.15 9.53
CA GLY A 101 4.52 -3.16 10.42
C GLY A 101 4.53 -4.56 9.80
N ILE A 102 4.21 -4.66 8.50
CA ILE A 102 4.32 -5.89 7.70
C ILE A 102 5.78 -6.35 7.62
N ASP A 103 6.71 -5.48 7.17
CA ASP A 103 8.13 -5.82 7.06
C ASP A 103 8.75 -6.21 8.40
N THR A 104 8.43 -5.49 9.48
CA THR A 104 8.95 -5.75 10.83
C THR A 104 8.45 -7.10 11.36
N ALA A 105 7.20 -7.47 11.10
CA ALA A 105 6.66 -8.77 11.46
C ALA A 105 7.34 -9.92 10.67
N ILE A 106 7.56 -9.74 9.36
CA ILE A 106 8.28 -10.72 8.52
C ILE A 106 9.72 -10.89 9.02
N ALA A 107 10.44 -9.78 9.27
CA ALA A 107 11.80 -9.81 9.80
C ALA A 107 11.88 -10.53 11.16
N SER A 108 10.90 -10.28 12.05
CA SER A 108 10.81 -10.93 13.36
C SER A 108 10.60 -12.44 13.23
N PHE A 109 9.76 -12.88 12.29
CA PHE A 109 9.51 -14.30 12.00
C PHE A 109 10.75 -14.99 11.41
N VAL A 110 11.39 -14.41 10.40
CA VAL A 110 12.64 -14.94 9.81
C VAL A 110 13.74 -15.07 10.88
N MET A 111 13.87 -14.07 11.77
CA MET A 111 14.80 -14.11 12.90
C MET A 111 14.45 -15.20 13.92
N GLN A 112 13.17 -15.36 14.29
CA GLN A 112 12.72 -16.40 15.24
C GLN A 112 12.93 -17.82 14.72
N LEU A 113 12.94 -18.01 13.39
CA LEU A 113 13.25 -19.29 12.75
C LEU A 113 14.75 -19.60 12.74
N GLY A 114 15.62 -18.62 13.00
CA GLY A 114 17.05 -18.74 12.74
C GLY A 114 17.33 -19.02 11.26
N ALA A 115 16.49 -18.49 10.37
CA ALA A 115 16.59 -18.79 8.94
C ALA A 115 17.86 -18.17 8.35
N VAL A 116 18.69 -19.00 7.72
CA VAL A 116 19.99 -18.59 7.14
C VAL A 116 19.78 -17.92 5.77
N ASP A 117 18.70 -18.28 5.08
CA ASP A 117 18.36 -17.78 3.76
C ASP A 117 16.87 -17.39 3.67
N ARG A 118 16.57 -16.39 2.84
CA ARG A 118 15.25 -15.80 2.64
C ARG A 118 15.04 -15.49 1.16
N VAL A 119 14.04 -16.12 0.55
CA VAL A 119 13.60 -15.82 -0.81
C VAL A 119 12.33 -14.98 -0.77
N GLU A 120 12.36 -13.77 -1.34
CA GLU A 120 11.15 -12.97 -1.57
C GLU A 120 10.60 -13.21 -2.97
N LEU A 121 9.29 -13.48 -3.04
CA LEU A 121 8.53 -13.71 -4.26
C LEU A 121 7.41 -12.66 -4.34
N ALA A 122 7.27 -11.98 -5.46
CA ALA A 122 6.26 -10.93 -5.65
C ALA A 122 5.54 -11.08 -7.00
N SER A 123 4.24 -10.76 -7.01
CA SER A 123 3.38 -10.92 -8.19
C SER A 123 3.47 -9.75 -9.16
N GLU A 124 4.03 -10.01 -10.35
CA GLU A 124 4.07 -9.02 -11.44
C GLU A 124 2.71 -8.95 -12.16
N ARG A 125 2.03 -10.08 -12.30
CA ARG A 125 0.73 -10.23 -12.98
C ARG A 125 -0.39 -10.64 -12.01
N SER A 126 -1.59 -10.89 -12.54
CA SER A 126 -2.79 -11.30 -11.79
C SER A 126 -3.77 -11.99 -12.75
N PRO A 127 -4.02 -13.31 -12.67
CA PRO A 127 -3.37 -14.27 -11.76
C PRO A 127 -1.90 -14.53 -12.15
N ASP A 128 -1.16 -15.16 -11.23
CA ASP A 128 0.23 -15.57 -11.37
C ASP A 128 0.46 -17.00 -10.83
N ASP A 129 -0.19 -17.97 -11.48
CA ASP A 129 -0.11 -19.39 -11.07
C ASP A 129 1.33 -19.91 -10.98
N ALA A 130 2.24 -19.45 -11.85
CA ALA A 130 3.65 -19.87 -11.82
C ALA A 130 4.40 -19.33 -10.59
N LEU A 131 4.01 -18.16 -10.05
CA LEU A 131 4.55 -17.66 -8.79
C LEU A 131 4.05 -18.48 -7.59
N LEU A 132 2.76 -18.87 -7.61
CA LEU A 132 2.18 -19.74 -6.57
C LEU A 132 2.83 -21.13 -6.58
N ASP A 133 3.01 -21.72 -7.77
CA ASP A 133 3.68 -23.01 -7.94
C ASP A 133 5.17 -22.92 -7.55
N ARG A 134 5.87 -21.82 -7.88
CA ARG A 134 7.23 -21.57 -7.39
C ARG A 134 7.27 -21.45 -5.87
N ALA A 135 6.41 -20.65 -5.26
CA ALA A 135 6.33 -20.48 -3.81
C ALA A 135 6.11 -21.83 -3.09
N ARG A 136 5.32 -22.73 -3.69
CA ARG A 136 5.11 -24.10 -3.19
C ARG A 136 6.37 -24.95 -3.21
N VAL A 137 7.16 -24.89 -4.30
CA VAL A 137 8.41 -25.64 -4.42
C VAL A 137 9.48 -25.10 -3.47
N GLU A 138 9.69 -23.78 -3.46
CA GLU A 138 10.68 -23.12 -2.60
C GLU A 138 10.34 -23.35 -1.10
N ALA A 139 9.08 -23.14 -0.68
CA ALA A 139 8.69 -23.28 0.73
C ALA A 139 8.60 -24.76 1.19
N GLY A 140 8.45 -25.70 0.26
CA GLY A 140 8.56 -27.13 0.51
C GLY A 140 10.01 -27.66 0.52
N THR A 141 10.99 -26.82 0.17
CA THR A 141 12.40 -27.22 0.16
C THR A 141 13.01 -26.99 1.54
N VAL A 142 13.39 -28.07 2.22
CA VAL A 142 14.06 -28.01 3.52
C VAL A 142 15.52 -27.61 3.32
N GLY A 143 15.96 -26.52 3.95
CA GLY A 143 17.34 -26.03 3.87
C GLY A 143 18.34 -26.98 4.54
N LEU A 144 19.43 -27.29 3.84
CA LEU A 144 20.50 -28.18 4.34
C LEU A 144 21.24 -27.63 5.57
N PHE A 145 21.24 -26.30 5.74
CA PHE A 145 22.02 -25.58 6.76
C PHE A 145 21.16 -24.82 7.78
N GLY A 146 19.83 -25.01 7.77
CA GLY A 146 18.90 -24.31 8.65
C GLY A 146 17.54 -24.07 7.99
N ALA A 147 16.66 -23.32 8.66
CA ALA A 147 15.39 -22.93 8.07
C ALA A 147 15.61 -22.07 6.82
N HIS A 148 14.88 -22.36 5.75
CA HIS A 148 14.80 -21.55 4.53
C HIS A 148 13.43 -20.87 4.53
N ALA A 149 13.40 -19.54 4.52
CA ALA A 149 12.15 -18.78 4.68
C ALA A 149 11.69 -18.16 3.36
N VAL A 150 10.54 -18.60 2.85
CA VAL A 150 9.90 -17.98 1.67
C VAL A 150 8.95 -16.89 2.10
N VAL A 151 9.04 -15.71 1.46
CA VAL A 151 8.14 -14.57 1.68
C VAL A 151 7.38 -14.30 0.38
N LEU A 152 6.09 -14.65 0.34
CA LEU A 152 5.21 -14.34 -0.78
C LEU A 152 4.49 -13.01 -0.54
N ARG A 153 4.91 -11.98 -1.29
CA ARG A 153 4.32 -10.64 -1.33
C ARG A 153 3.11 -10.61 -2.26
N GLN A 154 2.06 -9.91 -1.84
CA GLN A 154 0.82 -9.73 -2.62
C GLN A 154 0.16 -11.07 -3.04
N PRO A 155 0.01 -12.06 -2.13
CA PRO A 155 -0.55 -13.37 -2.47
C PRO A 155 -1.97 -13.28 -3.05
N LEU A 156 -2.82 -12.33 -2.62
CA LEU A 156 -4.17 -12.21 -3.17
C LEU A 156 -4.14 -11.67 -4.61
N ARG A 157 -3.18 -10.81 -4.96
CA ARG A 157 -2.93 -10.38 -6.36
C ARG A 157 -2.45 -11.55 -7.22
N ALA A 158 -1.59 -12.42 -6.69
CA ALA A 158 -1.15 -13.64 -7.39
C ALA A 158 -2.32 -14.60 -7.67
N ALA A 159 -3.28 -14.75 -6.75
CA ALA A 159 -4.51 -15.49 -7.02
C ALA A 159 -5.48 -14.76 -7.98
N GLY A 160 -5.50 -13.43 -7.96
CA GLY A 160 -6.38 -12.62 -8.80
C GLY A 160 -7.87 -12.92 -8.57
N ARG A 161 -8.63 -13.11 -9.66
CA ARG A 161 -10.08 -13.43 -9.62
C ARG A 161 -10.43 -14.86 -10.08
N SER A 162 -9.43 -15.70 -10.35
CA SER A 162 -9.62 -17.08 -10.83
C SER A 162 -9.84 -18.03 -9.67
N SER A 163 -10.93 -18.82 -9.66
CA SER A 163 -11.16 -19.81 -8.58
C SER A 163 -9.99 -20.79 -8.46
N GLY A 164 -9.50 -21.33 -9.58
CA GLY A 164 -8.37 -22.27 -9.55
C GLY A 164 -7.10 -21.65 -8.94
N SER A 165 -6.83 -20.38 -9.22
CA SER A 165 -5.68 -19.66 -8.66
C SER A 165 -5.88 -19.31 -7.17
N MET A 166 -7.12 -19.01 -6.75
CA MET A 166 -7.49 -18.90 -5.33
C MET A 166 -7.31 -20.22 -4.58
N ASP A 167 -7.72 -21.32 -5.19
CA ASP A 167 -7.65 -22.65 -4.61
C ASP A 167 -6.19 -23.14 -4.52
N ARG A 168 -5.33 -22.81 -5.51
CA ARG A 168 -3.87 -22.98 -5.44
C ARG A 168 -3.24 -22.24 -4.26
N LEU A 169 -3.61 -20.98 -4.02
CA LEU A 169 -3.09 -20.20 -2.89
C LEU A 169 -3.50 -20.80 -1.53
N VAL A 170 -4.73 -21.33 -1.41
CA VAL A 170 -5.16 -22.02 -0.19
C VAL A 170 -4.43 -23.36 -0.03
N ALA A 171 -4.24 -24.12 -1.12
CA ALA A 171 -3.49 -25.37 -1.12
C ALA A 171 -2.00 -25.17 -0.75
N LEU A 172 -1.36 -24.08 -1.19
CA LEU A 172 0.00 -23.71 -0.79
C LEU A 172 0.17 -23.67 0.74
N VAL A 173 -0.83 -23.17 1.47
CA VAL A 173 -0.81 -23.12 2.94
C VAL A 173 -1.17 -24.48 3.55
N ALA A 174 -2.26 -25.09 3.07
CA ALA A 174 -2.80 -26.32 3.64
C ALA A 174 -1.85 -27.53 3.46
N GLU A 175 -1.13 -27.58 2.34
CA GLU A 175 -0.25 -28.68 1.94
C GLU A 175 1.25 -28.36 2.16
N LEU A 176 1.58 -27.23 2.81
CA LEU A 176 2.97 -26.88 3.12
C LEU A 176 3.60 -27.99 3.99
N PRO A 177 4.74 -28.61 3.59
CA PRO A 177 5.37 -29.66 4.36
C PRO A 177 5.77 -29.24 5.77
N ASP A 178 5.73 -30.20 6.70
CA ASP A 178 6.28 -30.04 8.05
C ASP A 178 7.80 -29.76 7.95
N GLY A 179 8.27 -28.71 8.63
CA GLY A 179 9.62 -28.14 8.46
C GLY A 179 9.75 -27.02 7.40
N GLY A 180 8.76 -26.84 6.52
CA GLY A 180 8.71 -25.69 5.60
C GLY A 180 8.42 -24.38 6.33
N ALA A 181 8.92 -23.25 5.81
CA ALA A 181 8.67 -21.93 6.36
C ALA A 181 8.17 -20.93 5.29
N LEU A 182 6.98 -20.39 5.50
CA LEU A 182 6.30 -19.49 4.57
C LEU A 182 5.68 -18.30 5.31
N ALA A 183 6.05 -17.09 4.89
CA ALA A 183 5.38 -15.85 5.25
C ALA A 183 4.58 -15.33 4.05
N LEU A 184 3.29 -15.06 4.27
CA LEU A 184 2.38 -14.40 3.34
C LEU A 184 2.25 -12.92 3.75
N ALA A 185 2.44 -12.01 2.80
CA ALA A 185 2.55 -10.58 3.06
C ALA A 185 1.62 -9.78 2.15
N GLU A 186 0.46 -9.40 2.68
CA GLU A 186 -0.66 -8.80 1.93
C GLU A 186 -0.86 -7.33 2.36
N GLU A 187 -0.12 -6.43 1.71
CA GLU A 187 -0.30 -4.97 1.84
C GLU A 187 -1.46 -4.52 0.96
N ARG A 188 -2.50 -3.93 1.56
CA ARG A 188 -3.71 -3.43 0.89
C ARG A 188 -3.75 -1.91 0.98
N SER A 189 -4.46 -1.26 0.06
CA SER A 189 -4.68 0.19 0.16
C SER A 189 -5.39 0.55 1.47
N SER A 190 -5.14 1.75 1.99
CA SER A 190 -5.78 2.26 3.22
C SER A 190 -7.31 2.38 3.10
N ARG A 191 -7.83 2.35 1.87
CA ARG A 191 -9.26 2.34 1.54
C ARG A 191 -9.88 0.94 1.62
N GLU A 192 -9.13 -0.08 1.23
CA GLU A 192 -9.58 -1.47 1.14
C GLU A 192 -9.39 -2.26 2.44
N VAL A 193 -8.53 -1.81 3.36
CA VAL A 193 -8.27 -2.53 4.62
C VAL A 193 -9.55 -2.85 5.40
N GLY A 194 -10.49 -1.89 5.48
CA GLY A 194 -11.79 -2.05 6.16
C GLY A 194 -12.83 -2.90 5.42
N ARG A 195 -12.52 -3.42 4.23
CA ARG A 195 -13.38 -4.32 3.43
C ARG A 195 -12.56 -5.53 2.94
N PRO A 196 -12.16 -6.44 3.84
CA PRO A 196 -11.31 -7.57 3.48
C PRO A 196 -12.01 -8.51 2.48
N PRO A 197 -11.32 -8.95 1.41
CA PRO A 197 -11.89 -9.88 0.44
C PRO A 197 -12.05 -11.27 1.06
N ALA A 198 -13.05 -12.04 0.59
CA ALA A 198 -13.33 -13.38 1.11
C ALA A 198 -12.12 -14.34 1.05
N LEU A 199 -11.24 -14.16 0.06
CA LEU A 199 -10.00 -14.94 -0.06
C LEU A 199 -9.03 -14.72 1.13
N LEU A 200 -8.93 -13.49 1.65
CA LEU A 200 -8.09 -13.20 2.81
C LEU A 200 -8.55 -14.01 4.03
N LYS A 201 -9.88 -14.15 4.21
CA LYS A 201 -10.45 -15.00 5.26
C LYS A 201 -10.10 -16.48 5.03
N ARG A 202 -10.33 -17.01 3.82
CA ARG A 202 -9.99 -18.41 3.46
C ARG A 202 -8.53 -18.75 3.77
N VAL A 203 -7.59 -17.88 3.38
CA VAL A 203 -6.16 -18.05 3.63
C VAL A 203 -5.83 -17.92 5.12
N SER A 204 -6.42 -16.94 5.83
CA SER A 204 -6.24 -16.77 7.28
C SER A 204 -6.69 -18.00 8.07
N ASP A 205 -7.82 -18.60 7.68
CA ASP A 205 -8.37 -19.78 8.34
C ASP A 205 -7.49 -21.02 8.07
N ALA A 206 -6.98 -21.19 6.85
CA ALA A 206 -5.99 -22.23 6.52
C ALA A 206 -4.67 -22.08 7.31
N VAL A 207 -4.16 -20.86 7.46
CA VAL A 207 -2.95 -20.57 8.26
C VAL A 207 -3.18 -20.97 9.72
N ARG A 208 -4.31 -20.59 10.32
CA ARG A 208 -4.66 -20.95 11.71
C ARG A 208 -4.82 -22.46 11.89
N GLN A 209 -5.44 -23.16 10.93
CA GLN A 209 -5.62 -24.62 10.97
C GLN A 209 -4.29 -25.39 10.95
N ARG A 210 -3.25 -24.86 10.28
CA ARG A 210 -1.88 -25.40 10.32
C ARG A 210 -1.06 -24.95 11.55
N GLY A 211 -1.65 -24.18 12.47
CA GLY A 211 -0.97 -23.65 13.66
C GLY A 211 -0.11 -22.40 13.41
N GLY A 212 -0.27 -21.76 12.24
CA GLY A 212 0.42 -20.52 11.88
C GLY A 212 -0.20 -19.27 12.51
N GLN A 213 0.57 -18.18 12.46
CA GLN A 213 0.16 -16.88 13.01
C GLN A 213 -0.52 -16.02 11.93
N VAL A 214 -1.56 -15.27 12.31
CA VAL A 214 -2.19 -14.25 11.46
C VAL A 214 -2.13 -12.92 12.19
N LEU A 215 -1.45 -11.94 11.61
CA LEU A 215 -1.21 -10.62 12.19
C LEU A 215 -1.80 -9.52 11.31
N GLU A 216 -2.64 -8.66 11.88
CA GLU A 216 -3.06 -7.43 11.22
C GLU A 216 -2.12 -6.27 11.57
N ARG A 217 -1.80 -5.44 10.58
CA ARG A 217 -0.92 -4.27 10.69
C ARG A 217 -1.58 -3.08 9.99
N LEU A 218 -2.35 -2.32 10.77
CA LEU A 218 -3.04 -1.12 10.28
C LEU A 218 -2.17 0.11 10.47
N ALA A 219 -2.11 0.97 9.46
CA ALA A 219 -1.44 2.26 9.57
C ALA A 219 -2.17 3.14 10.59
N PRO A 220 -1.46 3.80 11.53
CA PRO A 220 -2.06 4.57 12.60
C PRO A 220 -2.91 5.71 12.03
N ARG A 221 -4.13 5.84 12.53
CA ARG A 221 -5.14 6.77 11.99
C ARG A 221 -5.26 8.01 12.87
N ARG A 222 -5.50 9.17 12.22
CA ARG A 222 -5.69 10.44 12.91
C ARG A 222 -4.52 10.71 13.88
N ASN A 223 -4.83 10.94 15.16
CA ASN A 223 -3.90 11.25 16.23
C ASN A 223 -3.08 10.05 16.74
N GLU A 224 -3.25 8.84 16.19
CA GLU A 224 -2.50 7.65 16.62
C GLU A 224 -1.02 7.70 16.24
N LEU A 225 -0.63 8.41 15.16
CA LEU A 225 0.76 8.43 14.69
C LEU A 225 1.73 8.98 15.74
N ARG A 226 1.33 9.99 16.55
CA ARG A 226 2.16 10.50 17.66
C ARG A 226 2.42 9.43 18.74
N VAL A 227 1.43 8.56 19.00
CA VAL A 227 1.50 7.50 20.02
C VAL A 227 2.36 6.36 19.50
N TRP A 228 2.22 6.06 18.21
CA TRP A 228 3.09 5.15 17.48
C TRP A 228 4.54 5.63 17.50
N ILE A 229 4.82 6.91 17.18
CA ILE A 229 6.16 7.52 17.26
C ILE A 229 6.76 7.40 18.67
N ALA A 230 6.02 7.81 19.70
CA ALA A 230 6.50 7.74 21.09
C ALA A 230 6.76 6.29 21.55
N THR A 231 6.00 5.33 21.05
CA THR A 231 6.22 3.90 21.30
C THR A 231 7.45 3.39 20.57
N ARG A 232 7.60 3.77 19.29
CA ARG A 232 8.74 3.41 18.46
C ARG A 232 10.07 4.00 18.96
N ALA A 233 10.04 5.19 19.55
CA ALA A 233 11.20 5.79 20.22
C ALA A 233 11.63 4.94 21.42
N ARG A 234 10.67 4.53 22.26
CA ARG A 234 10.91 3.65 23.42
C ARG A 234 11.47 2.28 23.00
N GLU A 235 10.92 1.66 21.95
CA GLU A 235 11.46 0.40 21.38
C GLU A 235 12.91 0.53 20.90
N ARG A 236 13.33 1.75 20.52
CA ARG A 236 14.70 2.07 20.09
C ARG A 236 15.62 2.50 21.23
N GLY A 237 15.12 2.59 22.47
CA GLY A 237 15.88 3.09 23.62
C GLY A 237 16.09 4.61 23.60
N VAL A 238 15.28 5.37 22.86
CA VAL A 238 15.42 6.82 22.67
C VAL A 238 14.27 7.56 23.36
N ALA A 239 14.59 8.61 24.12
CA ALA A 239 13.60 9.52 24.68
C ALA A 239 13.19 10.58 23.64
N ILE A 240 11.89 10.92 23.59
CA ILE A 240 11.34 11.97 22.74
C ILE A 240 10.30 12.77 23.52
N ASP A 241 10.35 14.10 23.43
CA ASP A 241 9.38 14.96 24.07
C ASP A 241 7.98 14.78 23.44
N PRO A 242 6.88 14.79 24.21
CA PRO A 242 5.52 14.66 23.66
C PRO A 242 5.19 15.71 22.58
N ALA A 243 5.73 16.93 22.72
CA ALA A 243 5.59 17.99 21.73
C ALA A 243 6.38 17.70 20.44
N ALA A 244 7.60 17.16 20.56
CA ALA A 244 8.41 16.75 19.42
C ALA A 244 7.77 15.58 18.66
N ALA A 245 7.21 14.59 19.38
CA ALA A 245 6.46 13.49 18.78
C ALA A 245 5.17 13.96 18.07
N ALA A 246 4.51 14.99 18.59
CA ALA A 246 3.35 15.61 17.94
C ALA A 246 3.75 16.38 16.67
N LEU A 247 4.81 17.19 16.73
CA LEU A 247 5.32 17.94 15.57
C LEU A 247 5.84 16.99 14.47
N LEU A 248 6.55 15.91 14.83
CA LEU A 248 6.97 14.89 13.87
C LEU A 248 5.77 14.19 13.23
N ALA A 249 4.72 13.86 14.01
CA ALA A 249 3.49 13.31 13.45
C ALA A 249 2.80 14.29 12.48
N GLU A 250 2.86 15.60 12.73
CA GLU A 250 2.34 16.61 11.81
C GLU A 250 3.18 16.72 10.53
N ARG A 251 4.51 16.84 10.65
CA ARG A 251 5.48 16.93 9.55
C ARG A 251 5.44 15.71 8.61
N VAL A 252 5.04 14.53 9.10
CA VAL A 252 4.87 13.28 8.30
C VAL A 252 3.40 13.09 7.82
N GLY A 253 2.52 14.05 8.08
CA GLY A 253 1.14 14.04 7.59
C GLY A 253 0.17 13.13 8.38
N GLY A 254 0.47 12.78 9.62
CA GLY A 254 -0.45 12.07 10.52
C GLY A 254 -1.72 12.86 10.81
N SER A 255 -1.62 14.19 10.85
CA SER A 255 -2.76 15.10 11.04
C SER A 255 -3.73 15.18 9.84
N VAL A 256 -3.41 14.57 8.69
CA VAL A 256 -4.24 14.72 7.48
C VAL A 256 -5.47 13.78 7.53
N TRP A 257 -6.65 14.40 7.44
CA TRP A 257 -7.90 13.88 8.02
C TRP A 257 -8.81 13.09 7.08
N GLU A 258 -8.32 12.64 5.93
CA GLU A 258 -9.18 12.12 4.85
C GLU A 258 -9.02 10.62 4.55
N THR A 259 -10.13 10.02 4.12
CA THR A 259 -10.32 8.58 3.91
C THR A 259 -9.57 8.05 2.69
N ASP A 260 -9.22 8.93 1.75
CA ASP A 260 -8.62 8.58 0.46
C ASP A 260 -7.08 8.61 0.48
N ILE A 261 -6.46 8.83 1.64
CA ILE A 261 -5.01 8.90 1.81
C ILE A 261 -4.44 7.49 1.99
N GLU A 262 -3.45 7.14 1.17
CA GLU A 262 -2.62 5.96 1.41
C GLU A 262 -1.67 6.23 2.57
N ARG A 263 -1.89 5.55 3.69
CA ARG A 263 -1.15 5.76 4.95
C ARG A 263 0.00 4.78 5.12
N GLY A 264 0.12 3.79 4.24
CA GLY A 264 1.00 2.64 4.44
C GLY A 264 2.50 2.90 4.49
N GLN A 265 2.94 4.08 4.05
CA GLN A 265 4.34 4.52 4.16
C GLN A 265 4.56 5.53 5.30
N GLN A 266 3.53 6.02 5.99
CA GLN A 266 3.66 7.05 7.03
C GLN A 266 4.50 6.57 8.22
N THR A 267 4.31 5.31 8.64
CA THR A 267 5.13 4.64 9.66
C THR A 267 6.58 4.48 9.23
N ARG A 268 6.83 4.14 7.95
CA ARG A 268 8.18 4.00 7.38
C ARG A 268 8.92 5.34 7.35
N VAL A 269 8.26 6.40 6.91
CA VAL A 269 8.82 7.77 6.92
C VAL A 269 9.09 8.23 8.35
N ALA A 270 8.11 8.07 9.25
CA ALA A 270 8.28 8.41 10.67
C ALA A 270 9.41 7.63 11.37
N ASP A 271 9.61 6.34 11.05
CA ASP A 271 10.74 5.57 11.58
C ASP A 271 12.09 6.03 11.02
N GLY A 272 12.16 6.44 9.75
CA GLY A 272 13.35 7.02 9.14
C GLY A 272 13.74 8.35 9.78
N GLU A 273 12.78 9.26 9.90
CA GLU A 273 12.96 10.56 10.55
C GLU A 273 13.32 10.40 12.04
N LEU A 274 12.68 9.48 12.76
CA LEU A 274 13.00 9.17 14.15
C LEU A 274 14.43 8.60 14.32
N ARG A 275 14.92 7.76 13.40
CA ARG A 275 16.33 7.30 13.40
C ARG A 275 17.29 8.48 13.20
N LYS A 276 16.99 9.38 12.26
CA LYS A 276 17.81 10.57 11.98
C LYS A 276 17.88 11.50 13.19
N LEU A 277 16.74 11.77 13.82
CA LEU A 277 16.64 12.56 15.05
C LEU A 277 17.40 11.91 16.22
N ALA A 278 17.28 10.60 16.40
CA ALA A 278 18.01 9.87 17.44
C ALA A 278 19.54 9.97 17.28
N LEU A 279 20.03 9.86 16.04
CA LEU A 279 21.46 10.01 15.73
C LEU A 279 21.96 11.44 16.01
N TYR A 280 21.12 12.46 15.82
CA TYR A 280 21.47 13.86 16.09
C TYR A 280 21.41 14.24 17.57
N ALA A 281 20.35 13.84 18.27
CA ALA A 281 20.18 14.11 19.70
C ALA A 281 21.19 13.32 20.56
N GLY A 282 21.61 12.13 20.08
CA GLY A 282 22.57 11.27 20.75
C GLY A 282 22.02 10.72 22.06
N ALA A 283 22.66 11.09 23.19
CA ALA A 283 22.22 10.69 24.53
C ALA A 283 21.14 11.61 25.14
N ARG A 284 20.83 12.76 24.52
CA ARG A 284 19.76 13.65 24.98
C ARG A 284 18.39 13.21 24.42
N PRO A 285 17.27 13.52 25.11
CA PRO A 285 15.94 13.39 24.52
C PRO A 285 15.81 14.23 23.24
N ILE A 286 15.05 13.73 22.27
CA ILE A 286 14.66 14.46 21.06
C ILE A 286 13.65 15.55 21.43
N GLY A 287 14.03 16.81 21.25
CA GLY A 287 13.20 17.99 21.48
C GLY A 287 12.55 18.54 20.22
N VAL A 288 11.71 19.56 20.39
CA VAL A 288 11.00 20.24 19.29
C VAL A 288 11.98 20.87 18.29
N ALA A 289 13.04 21.51 18.79
CA ALA A 289 14.07 22.15 17.97
C ALA A 289 14.81 21.16 17.06
N ASP A 290 15.02 19.91 17.47
CA ASP A 290 15.65 18.88 16.64
C ASP A 290 14.75 18.52 15.44
N VAL A 291 13.43 18.46 15.67
CA VAL A 291 12.43 18.21 14.63
C VAL A 291 12.38 19.38 13.65
N ASP A 292 12.32 20.62 14.13
CA ASP A 292 12.33 21.81 13.25
C ASP A 292 13.62 21.94 12.43
N ALA A 293 14.77 21.54 12.99
CA ALA A 293 16.07 21.63 12.32
C ALA A 293 16.32 20.56 11.25
N LEU A 294 15.80 19.33 11.44
CA LEU A 294 16.15 18.17 10.59
C LEU A 294 15.01 17.56 9.80
N VAL A 295 13.77 17.73 10.26
CA VAL A 295 12.60 17.14 9.62
C VAL A 295 12.02 18.19 8.68
N ALA A 296 12.40 18.09 7.40
CA ALA A 296 11.71 18.82 6.35
C ALA A 296 10.19 18.64 6.49
N ASP A 297 9.42 19.64 6.11
CA ASP A 297 7.96 19.53 6.11
C ASP A 297 7.49 18.58 4.99
N THR A 298 7.63 17.28 5.25
CA THR A 298 7.29 16.16 4.36
C THR A 298 5.81 15.84 4.35
N ARG A 299 4.95 16.78 4.78
CA ARG A 299 3.52 16.76 4.47
C ARG A 299 3.44 16.71 2.94
N PRO A 300 3.09 15.58 2.32
CA PRO A 300 3.14 15.46 0.87
C PRO A 300 2.30 16.61 0.31
N ALA A 301 2.87 17.44 -0.56
CA ALA A 301 2.23 18.65 -1.06
C ALA A 301 0.93 18.25 -1.72
N SER A 302 -0.11 18.37 -0.89
CA SER A 302 -1.25 17.55 -1.11
C SER A 302 -2.07 18.25 -2.16
N VAL A 303 -2.58 17.49 -3.11
CA VAL A 303 -3.68 17.97 -3.93
C VAL A 303 -4.83 18.49 -3.05
N PHE A 304 -4.98 17.93 -1.84
CA PHE A 304 -5.91 18.44 -0.82
C PHE A 304 -5.52 19.79 -0.20
N ALA A 305 -4.25 20.20 -0.21
CA ALA A 305 -3.87 21.56 0.23
C ALA A 305 -4.43 22.61 -0.73
N VAL A 306 -4.39 22.33 -2.04
CA VAL A 306 -5.01 23.16 -3.09
C VAL A 306 -6.53 23.22 -2.89
N THR A 307 -7.20 22.07 -2.72
CA THR A 307 -8.67 22.06 -2.48
C THR A 307 -9.08 22.63 -1.12
N ASN A 308 -8.24 22.54 -0.09
CA ASN A 308 -8.52 23.16 1.22
C ASN A 308 -8.32 24.69 1.18
N ALA A 309 -7.44 25.20 0.33
CA ALA A 309 -7.34 26.65 0.08
C ALA A 309 -8.52 27.14 -0.78
N LEU A 310 -8.99 26.33 -1.75
CA LEU A 310 -10.26 26.52 -2.45
C LEU A 310 -11.44 26.60 -1.46
N ASP A 311 -11.59 25.66 -0.52
CA ASP A 311 -12.64 25.69 0.52
C ASP A 311 -12.60 26.98 1.36
N ARG A 312 -11.41 27.52 1.63
CA ARG A 312 -11.23 28.78 2.36
C ARG A 312 -11.44 30.02 1.48
N ARG A 313 -11.44 29.88 0.15
CA ARG A 313 -11.42 30.99 -0.83
C ARG A 313 -10.21 31.90 -0.60
N ASP A 314 -9.05 31.26 -0.43
CA ASP A 314 -7.77 31.84 -0.02
C ASP A 314 -6.76 31.71 -1.18
N PRO A 315 -6.63 32.72 -2.05
CA PRO A 315 -5.88 32.60 -3.30
C PRO A 315 -4.37 32.46 -3.08
N ALA A 316 -3.81 33.12 -2.07
CA ALA A 316 -2.39 33.04 -1.76
C ALA A 316 -2.01 31.62 -1.33
N ALA A 317 -2.71 31.06 -0.33
CA ALA A 317 -2.45 29.69 0.10
C ALA A 317 -2.82 28.64 -0.98
N ALA A 318 -3.68 28.98 -1.94
CA ALA A 318 -4.00 28.11 -3.07
C ALA A 318 -2.87 28.07 -4.11
N ALA A 319 -2.25 29.21 -4.41
CA ALA A 319 -1.05 29.31 -5.24
C ALA A 319 0.13 28.57 -4.58
N ASP A 320 0.43 28.89 -3.31
CA ASP A 320 1.52 28.24 -2.54
C ASP A 320 1.34 26.72 -2.43
N ALA A 321 0.09 26.23 -2.37
CA ALA A 321 -0.22 24.81 -2.35
C ALA A 321 -0.07 24.16 -3.73
N LEU A 322 -0.42 24.87 -4.81
CA LEU A 322 -0.31 24.38 -6.18
C LEU A 322 1.15 24.27 -6.60
N GLU A 323 1.96 25.32 -6.36
CA GLU A 323 3.39 25.34 -6.70
C GLU A 323 4.13 24.20 -6.02
N ARG A 324 3.92 24.00 -4.71
CA ARG A 324 4.51 22.86 -3.98
C ARG A 324 4.03 21.52 -4.50
N ALA A 325 2.75 21.36 -4.85
CA ALA A 325 2.24 20.10 -5.39
C ALA A 325 2.90 19.72 -6.72
N ILE A 326 3.12 20.71 -7.59
CA ILE A 326 3.84 20.54 -8.86
C ILE A 326 5.33 20.24 -8.61
N ALA A 327 6.00 21.01 -7.72
CA ALA A 327 7.40 20.83 -7.39
C ALA A 327 7.71 19.44 -6.76
N GLU A 328 6.78 18.87 -6.00
CA GLU A 328 6.86 17.51 -5.47
C GLU A 328 6.40 16.42 -6.46
N GLY A 329 6.17 16.77 -7.72
CA GLY A 329 5.85 15.83 -8.79
C GLY A 329 4.43 15.24 -8.73
N GLN A 330 3.46 15.92 -8.11
CA GLN A 330 2.06 15.50 -8.24
C GLN A 330 1.60 15.70 -9.70
N PRO A 331 1.05 14.66 -10.37
CA PRO A 331 0.58 14.82 -11.74
C PRO A 331 -0.55 15.86 -11.81
N VAL A 332 -0.42 16.88 -12.68
CA VAL A 332 -1.48 17.90 -12.89
C VAL A 332 -2.86 17.28 -13.17
N PRO A 333 -3.02 16.19 -13.95
CA PRO A 333 -4.33 15.54 -14.11
C PRO A 333 -4.98 15.09 -12.80
N ARG A 334 -4.19 14.74 -11.77
CA ARG A 334 -4.68 14.44 -10.41
C ARG A 334 -5.14 15.69 -9.68
N ILE A 335 -4.44 16.80 -9.85
CA ILE A 335 -4.80 18.12 -9.30
C ILE A 335 -6.14 18.58 -9.89
N VAL A 336 -6.25 18.57 -11.21
CA VAL A 336 -7.46 18.88 -11.97
C VAL A 336 -8.64 17.99 -11.54
N ALA A 337 -8.47 16.67 -11.48
CA ALA A 337 -9.55 15.75 -11.08
C ALA A 337 -10.05 15.99 -9.65
N SER A 338 -9.15 16.38 -8.73
CA SER A 338 -9.49 16.63 -7.33
C SER A 338 -10.17 17.99 -7.13
N LEU A 339 -9.74 19.02 -7.86
CA LEU A 339 -10.43 20.31 -7.93
C LEU A 339 -11.83 20.14 -8.52
N GLY A 340 -11.98 19.39 -9.62
CA GLY A 340 -13.28 19.12 -10.23
C GLY A 340 -14.22 18.38 -9.30
N SER A 341 -13.72 17.38 -8.58
CA SER A 341 -14.48 16.66 -7.55
C SER A 341 -14.90 17.60 -6.42
N ARG A 342 -14.00 18.46 -5.91
CA ARG A 342 -14.35 19.40 -4.83
C ARG A 342 -15.35 20.46 -5.28
N ILE A 343 -15.24 20.99 -6.50
CA ILE A 343 -16.22 21.96 -7.03
C ILE A 343 -17.59 21.28 -7.18
N ALA A 344 -17.66 20.04 -7.66
CA ALA A 344 -18.91 19.28 -7.71
C ALA A 344 -19.50 19.03 -6.30
N ASP A 345 -18.68 18.66 -5.31
CA ASP A 345 -19.09 18.54 -3.91
C ASP A 345 -19.67 19.87 -3.37
N LEU A 346 -19.04 21.01 -3.69
CA LEU A 346 -19.49 22.34 -3.31
C LEU A 346 -20.80 22.76 -4.02
N ILE A 347 -20.98 22.40 -5.30
CA ILE A 347 -22.24 22.63 -6.06
C ILE A 347 -23.39 21.88 -5.38
N VAL A 348 -23.26 20.58 -5.18
CA VAL A 348 -24.32 19.77 -4.54
C VAL A 348 -24.59 20.25 -3.12
N THR A 349 -23.54 20.64 -2.37
CA THR A 349 -23.71 21.19 -1.02
C THR A 349 -24.36 22.58 -1.02
N ARG A 350 -24.10 23.42 -2.04
CA ARG A 350 -24.75 24.73 -2.22
C ARG A 350 -26.23 24.55 -2.55
N GLU A 351 -26.57 23.65 -3.47
CA GLU A 351 -27.95 23.33 -3.86
C GLU A 351 -28.77 22.83 -2.66
N LEU A 352 -28.24 21.89 -1.89
CA LEU A 352 -28.89 21.38 -0.68
C LEU A 352 -29.06 22.46 0.40
N ALA A 353 -28.11 23.39 0.52
CA ALA A 353 -28.19 24.52 1.45
C ALA A 353 -29.24 25.56 1.03
N ASP A 354 -29.31 25.90 -0.26
CA ASP A 354 -30.31 26.82 -0.82
C ASP A 354 -31.73 26.23 -0.73
N ALA A 355 -31.87 24.91 -0.87
CA ALA A 355 -33.12 24.17 -0.66
C ALA A 355 -33.50 23.98 0.84
N GLY A 356 -32.72 24.50 1.79
CA GLY A 356 -32.99 24.37 3.23
C GLY A 356 -32.94 22.92 3.76
N THR A 357 -32.22 22.03 3.07
CA THR A 357 -32.20 20.59 3.38
C THR A 357 -31.39 20.31 4.65
N ARG A 358 -31.79 19.29 5.42
CA ARG A 358 -31.10 18.89 6.67
C ARG A 358 -29.63 18.50 6.42
N PRO A 359 -28.68 18.86 7.32
CA PRO A 359 -27.25 18.52 7.19
C PRO A 359 -26.94 17.02 7.01
N ASP A 360 -27.86 16.16 7.46
CA ASP A 360 -27.80 14.70 7.32
C ASP A 360 -27.71 14.27 5.84
N GLU A 361 -28.36 14.99 4.91
CA GLU A 361 -28.31 14.67 3.48
C GLU A 361 -26.98 15.06 2.83
N VAL A 362 -26.34 16.16 3.24
CA VAL A 362 -24.97 16.49 2.82
C VAL A 362 -24.00 15.40 3.29
N THR A 363 -24.20 14.91 4.52
CA THR A 363 -23.43 13.80 5.08
C THR A 363 -23.58 12.52 4.27
N ARG A 364 -24.81 12.21 3.83
CA ARG A 364 -25.14 11.00 3.06
C ARG A 364 -24.68 11.07 1.60
N ARG A 365 -24.93 12.19 0.91
CA ARG A 365 -24.74 12.33 -0.54
C ARG A 365 -23.34 12.78 -0.95
N VAL A 366 -22.71 13.65 -0.16
CA VAL A 366 -21.45 14.31 -0.54
C VAL A 366 -20.30 13.85 0.35
N ALA A 367 -20.47 13.97 1.68
CA ALA A 367 -19.39 13.72 2.64
C ALA A 367 -19.14 12.23 2.96
N ARG A 368 -19.73 11.30 2.19
CA ARG A 368 -19.53 9.84 2.27
C ARG A 368 -19.70 9.27 3.69
N GLY A 369 -20.64 9.82 4.46
CA GLY A 369 -20.93 9.43 5.85
C GLY A 369 -20.14 10.18 6.94
N ASN A 370 -19.31 11.17 6.59
CA ASN A 370 -18.50 11.92 7.55
C ASN A 370 -19.11 13.30 7.87
N ALA A 371 -19.79 13.43 9.02
CA ALA A 371 -20.46 14.66 9.45
C ALA A 371 -19.52 15.89 9.50
N ARG A 372 -18.26 15.73 9.94
CA ARG A 372 -17.29 16.86 9.97
C ARG A 372 -16.86 17.32 8.59
N VAL A 373 -16.85 16.42 7.60
CA VAL A 373 -16.61 16.80 6.21
C VAL A 373 -17.84 17.53 5.65
N ALA A 374 -19.05 17.10 5.99
CA ALA A 374 -20.27 17.82 5.63
C ALA A 374 -20.32 19.24 6.23
N GLU A 375 -20.02 19.40 7.51
CA GLU A 375 -19.92 20.70 8.19
C GLU A 375 -18.93 21.64 7.48
N ARG A 376 -17.72 21.15 7.14
CA ARG A 376 -16.72 21.93 6.38
C ARG A 376 -17.22 22.32 4.99
N LEU A 377 -17.82 21.38 4.24
CA LEU A 377 -18.37 21.65 2.90
C LEU A 377 -19.53 22.66 2.94
N VAL A 378 -20.40 22.61 3.96
CA VAL A 378 -21.46 23.61 4.16
C VAL A 378 -20.89 24.98 4.52
N ALA A 379 -19.82 25.04 5.32
CA ALA A 379 -19.13 26.29 5.63
C ALA A 379 -18.38 26.87 4.41
N ALA A 380 -17.86 26.01 3.53
CA ALA A 380 -17.18 26.40 2.29
C ALA A 380 -18.17 26.83 1.19
N SER A 381 -19.26 26.09 0.97
CA SER A 381 -20.25 26.39 -0.09
C SER A 381 -20.92 27.75 0.09
N ARG A 382 -21.06 28.22 1.34
CA ARG A 382 -21.55 29.57 1.69
C ARG A 382 -20.63 30.70 1.21
N ARG A 383 -19.34 30.44 0.94
CA ARG A 383 -18.37 31.44 0.46
C ARG A 383 -18.48 31.74 -1.04
N TYR A 384 -19.23 30.92 -1.76
CA TYR A 384 -19.39 30.94 -3.20
C TYR A 384 -20.86 31.07 -3.61
N ARG A 385 -21.11 31.64 -4.79
CA ARG A 385 -22.43 31.66 -5.43
C ARG A 385 -22.56 30.44 -6.34
N MET A 386 -23.79 29.96 -6.59
CA MET A 386 -24.00 28.79 -7.47
C MET A 386 -23.41 29.00 -8.87
N ALA A 387 -23.75 30.12 -9.51
CA ALA A 387 -23.24 30.47 -10.84
C ALA A 387 -21.70 30.52 -10.90
N GLU A 388 -21.04 30.95 -9.82
CA GLU A 388 -19.59 31.02 -9.71
C GLU A 388 -18.97 29.62 -9.66
N LEU A 389 -19.55 28.69 -8.89
CA LEU A 389 -19.10 27.29 -8.85
C LEU A 389 -19.32 26.59 -10.20
N GLU A 390 -20.42 26.87 -10.90
CA GLU A 390 -20.66 26.36 -12.24
C GLU A 390 -19.65 26.89 -13.27
N GLU A 391 -19.33 28.19 -13.22
CA GLU A 391 -18.30 28.80 -14.08
C GLU A 391 -16.92 28.22 -13.80
N MET A 392 -16.56 28.04 -12.52
CA MET A 392 -15.33 27.36 -12.09
C MET A 392 -15.23 25.95 -12.67
N LEU A 393 -16.31 25.14 -12.58
CA LEU A 393 -16.34 23.78 -13.11
C LEU A 393 -16.24 23.74 -14.64
N ARG A 394 -16.94 24.65 -15.35
CA ARG A 394 -16.84 24.77 -16.82
C ARG A 394 -15.45 25.20 -17.26
N GLY A 395 -14.83 26.16 -16.55
CA GLY A 395 -13.45 26.60 -16.80
C GLY A 395 -12.46 25.45 -16.60
N LEU A 396 -12.60 24.70 -15.50
CA LEU A 396 -11.70 23.59 -15.19
C LEU A 396 -11.82 22.44 -16.20
N PHE A 397 -13.03 22.19 -16.72
CA PHE A 397 -13.26 21.25 -17.82
C PHE A 397 -12.58 21.70 -19.13
N GLN A 398 -12.60 23.00 -19.44
CA GLN A 398 -11.88 23.55 -20.60
C GLN A 398 -10.36 23.40 -20.42
N THR A 399 -9.85 23.67 -19.22
CA THR A 399 -8.44 23.46 -18.84
C THR A 399 -8.03 21.99 -18.98
N ASP A 400 -8.80 21.05 -18.40
CA ASP A 400 -8.57 19.60 -18.50
C ASP A 400 -8.52 19.12 -19.96
N ARG A 401 -9.43 19.63 -20.80
CA ARG A 401 -9.46 19.31 -22.22
C ARG A 401 -8.20 19.81 -22.94
N ALA A 402 -7.83 21.08 -22.74
CA ALA A 402 -6.68 21.69 -23.41
C ALA A 402 -5.34 21.01 -23.01
N ILE A 403 -5.25 20.57 -21.75
CA ILE A 403 -4.14 19.74 -21.25
C ILE A 403 -4.13 18.39 -21.99
N LYS A 404 -5.28 17.71 -22.08
CA LYS A 404 -5.39 16.39 -22.74
C LYS A 404 -5.22 16.41 -24.25
N SER A 405 -5.48 17.53 -24.92
CA SER A 405 -5.15 17.74 -26.34
C SER A 405 -3.74 18.31 -26.57
N ASN A 406 -2.96 18.52 -25.50
CA ASN A 406 -1.60 19.06 -25.54
C ASN A 406 -1.54 20.45 -26.25
N GLU A 407 -2.60 21.25 -26.11
CA GLU A 407 -2.71 22.61 -26.63
C GLU A 407 -1.99 23.64 -25.73
N VAL A 408 -1.84 23.32 -24.44
CA VAL A 408 -1.25 24.17 -23.40
C VAL A 408 -0.34 23.37 -22.48
N ASP A 409 0.63 24.06 -21.86
CA ASP A 409 1.43 23.50 -20.78
C ASP A 409 0.54 23.20 -19.54
N PRO A 410 0.63 22.01 -18.91
CA PRO A 410 -0.26 21.64 -17.82
C PRO A 410 -0.15 22.53 -16.58
N ASP A 411 1.08 22.88 -16.19
CA ASP A 411 1.37 23.62 -14.97
C ASP A 411 0.89 25.08 -15.11
N ALA A 412 1.21 25.70 -16.25
CA ALA A 412 0.75 27.04 -16.60
C ALA A 412 -0.78 27.11 -16.72
N ALA A 413 -1.42 26.09 -17.30
CA ALA A 413 -2.86 26.07 -17.51
C ALA A 413 -3.66 25.96 -16.19
N ILE A 414 -3.20 25.14 -15.24
CA ILE A 414 -3.87 25.03 -13.93
C ILE A 414 -3.60 26.25 -13.04
N ALA A 415 -2.41 26.85 -13.11
CA ALA A 415 -2.10 28.11 -12.43
C ALA A 415 -2.94 29.28 -12.97
N ALA A 416 -3.11 29.38 -14.29
CA ALA A 416 -3.95 30.40 -14.92
C ALA A 416 -5.43 30.28 -14.50
N TRP A 417 -5.98 29.06 -14.51
CA TRP A 417 -7.34 28.80 -14.03
C TRP A 417 -7.52 29.20 -12.55
N LEU A 418 -6.55 28.84 -11.70
CA LEU A 418 -6.60 29.18 -10.27
C LEU A 418 -6.57 30.69 -10.05
N GLY A 419 -5.75 31.41 -10.82
CA GLY A 419 -5.71 32.88 -10.81
C GLY A 419 -7.03 33.50 -11.27
N GLU A 420 -7.60 33.05 -12.39
CA GLU A 420 -8.87 33.56 -12.93
C GLU A 420 -10.00 33.46 -11.90
N PHE A 421 -10.15 32.30 -11.25
CA PHE A 421 -11.29 32.02 -10.38
C PHE A 421 -11.10 32.36 -8.89
N LEU A 422 -9.87 32.50 -8.38
CA LEU A 422 -9.62 32.87 -6.97
C LEU A 422 -9.06 34.29 -6.77
N LEU A 423 -8.36 34.87 -7.75
CA LEU A 423 -7.93 36.28 -7.68
C LEU A 423 -8.92 37.23 -8.36
N GLY A 424 -9.60 36.78 -9.42
CA GLY A 424 -10.59 37.57 -10.16
C GLY A 424 -11.96 37.70 -9.47
N ALA A 425 -12.22 36.91 -8.43
CA ALA A 425 -13.54 36.83 -7.81
C ALA A 425 -13.71 37.83 -6.66
N THR A 426 -14.53 38.86 -6.88
CA THR A 426 -14.90 39.83 -5.82
C THR A 426 -15.50 39.08 -4.62
N PRO A 427 -15.11 39.41 -3.36
CA PRO A 427 -15.71 38.78 -2.19
C PRO A 427 -17.22 39.06 -2.13
N VAL A 428 -17.98 38.07 -1.68
CA VAL A 428 -19.41 38.23 -1.39
C VAL A 428 -19.51 39.16 -0.18
N ARG A 429 -20.18 40.31 -0.35
CA ARG A 429 -20.53 41.22 0.75
C ARG A 429 -21.79 40.74 1.47
#